data_AF-A0A522NP08-F1
#
_entry.id   AF-A0A522NP08-F1
#
_cell.length_a   1.000
_cell.length_b   1.000
_cell.length_c   1.000
_cell.angle_alpha   90.00
_cell.angle_beta   90.00
_cell.angle_gamma   90.00
#
_symmetry.space_group_name_H-M   'P 1'
#
loop_
_entity.id
_entity.type
_entity.pdbx_description
1 polymer ?
#
loop_
_entity_poly.entity_id
_entity_poly.type
_entity_poly.pdbx_seq_one_letter_code
_entity_poly.pdbx_strand_id
1 'polypeptide(L)' 'METTACETSVRALLTSSGLSPGPDEVAVLCSGYPAFRALIDALYSVAAARYAEPALRFRAADTTHTDWAP' A
#
# COMPACT_ATOMS: atom_id res chain seq x y z
N MET A 1 10.87 20.73 9.93
CA MET A 1 9.42 20.78 10.22
C MET A 1 8.65 19.67 9.48
N GLU A 2 9.17 19.11 8.39
CA GLU A 2 8.56 17.96 7.68
C GLU A 2 8.68 16.62 8.44
N THR A 3 9.73 16.43 9.26
CA THR A 3 9.96 15.18 10.02
C THR A 3 8.81 14.89 10.99
N THR A 4 8.31 15.89 11.72
CA THR A 4 7.20 15.74 12.67
C THR A 4 5.87 15.40 11.99
N ALA A 5 5.65 15.89 10.76
CA ALA A 5 4.47 15.57 9.97
C ALA A 5 4.52 14.11 9.48
N CYS A 6 5.68 13.67 8.98
CA CYS A 6 5.86 12.28 8.56
C CYS A 6 5.63 11.29 9.71
N GLU A 7 6.25 11.53 10.87
CA GLU A 7 6.10 10.67 12.03
C GLU A 7 4.63 10.52 12.45
N THR A 8 3.89 11.64 12.44
CA THR A 8 2.45 11.66 12.77
C THR A 8 1.66 10.77 11.81
N SER A 9 1.89 10.90 10.50
CA SER A 9 1.19 10.09 9.49
C SER A 9 1.56 8.61 9.56
N VAL A 10 2.85 8.28 9.69
CA VAL A 10 3.33 6.89 9.79
C VAL A 10 2.73 6.21 11.02
N ARG A 11 2.75 6.88 12.18
CA ARG A 11 2.16 6.34 13.40
C ARG A 11 0.65 6.13 13.26
N ALA A 12 -0.08 7.11 12.74
CA ALA A 12 -1.53 6.99 12.55
C ALA A 12 -1.91 5.79 11.65
N LEU A 13 -1.21 5.62 10.53
CA LEU A 13 -1.47 4.53 9.59
C LEU A 13 -1.16 3.15 10.19
N LEU A 14 -0.01 3.02 10.86
CA LEU A 14 0.39 1.76 11.46
C LEU A 14 -0.53 1.39 12.64
N THR A 15 -0.88 2.35 13.48
CA THR A 15 -1.86 2.14 14.56
C THR A 15 -3.24 1.73 14.02
N SER A 16 -3.71 2.33 12.91
CA SER A 16 -4.97 1.91 12.28
C SER A 16 -4.95 0.47 11.76
N SER A 17 -3.76 -0.07 11.51
CA SER A 17 -3.53 -1.46 11.09
C SER A 17 -3.30 -2.41 12.28
N GLY A 18 -3.44 -1.92 13.52
CA GLY A 18 -3.18 -2.69 14.74
C GLY A 18 -1.69 -2.83 15.08
N LEU A 19 -0.81 -2.06 14.44
CA LEU A 19 0.64 -2.10 14.65
C LEU A 19 1.08 -0.96 15.59
N SER A 20 2.08 -1.26 16.43
CA SER A 20 2.67 -0.31 17.39
C SER A 20 4.15 -0.12 17.10
N PRO A 21 4.52 0.76 16.15
CA PRO A 21 5.91 0.89 15.71
C PRO A 21 6.79 1.60 16.74
N GLY A 22 7.99 1.06 16.92
CA GLY A 22 9.07 1.68 17.68
C GLY A 22 9.61 2.96 17.01
N PRO A 23 10.37 3.79 17.72
CA PRO A 23 10.91 5.04 17.19
C PRO A 23 11.84 4.82 15.98
N ASP A 24 12.69 3.79 16.01
CA ASP A 24 13.62 3.48 14.92
C ASP A 24 12.88 3.03 13.65
N GLU A 25 11.81 2.26 13.79
CA GLU A 25 10.97 1.82 12.68
C GLU A 25 10.29 3.01 12.00
N VAL A 26 9.77 3.96 12.79
CA VAL A 26 9.18 5.20 12.27
C VAL A 26 10.23 6.03 11.53
N ALA A 27 11.45 6.15 12.08
CA ALA A 27 12.53 6.89 11.44
C ALA A 27 12.93 6.27 10.08
N VAL A 28 13.05 4.94 10.02
CA VAL A 28 13.35 4.23 8.77
C VAL A 28 12.25 4.46 7.74
N LEU A 29 10.98 4.30 8.12
CA LEU A 29 9.85 4.50 7.23
C LEU A 29 9.77 5.95 6.71
N CYS A 30 10.02 6.93 7.58
CA CYS A 30 10.06 8.33 7.18
C CYS A 30 11.20 8.65 6.22
N SER A 31 12.39 8.06 6.43
CA SER A 31 13.52 8.25 5.53
C SER A 31 13.29 7.59 4.15
N GLY A 32 12.60 6.46 4.10
CA GLY A 32 12.30 5.73 2.86
C GLY A 32 11.12 6.30 2.07
N TYR A 33 10.17 6.96 2.73
CA TYR A 33 8.91 7.41 2.12
C TYR A 33 9.08 8.27 0.86
N PRO A 34 10.01 9.25 0.78
CA PRO A 34 10.19 10.05 -0.43
C PRO A 34 10.51 9.22 -1.68
N ALA A 35 11.33 8.17 -1.54
CA ALA A 35 11.66 7.28 -2.66
C ALA A 35 10.42 6.49 -3.11
N PHE A 36 9.64 5.96 -2.16
CA PHE A 36 8.38 5.27 -2.49
C PHE A 36 7.36 6.21 -3.15
N ARG A 37 7.24 7.45 -2.68
CA ARG A 37 6.36 8.46 -3.29
C ARG A 37 6.74 8.72 -4.74
N ALA A 38 8.01 8.92 -5.02
CA ALA A 38 8.51 9.13 -6.39
C ALA A 38 8.22 7.93 -7.31
N LEU A 39 8.38 6.69 -6.81
CA LEU A 39 8.04 5.49 -7.56
C LEU A 39 6.53 5.39 -7.84
N ILE A 40 5.68 5.74 -6.88
CA ILE A 40 4.22 5.79 -7.07
C ILE A 40 3.87 6.85 -8.12
N ASP A 41 4.46 8.04 -8.04
CA ASP A 41 4.23 9.10 -9.03
C ASP A 41 4.65 8.65 -10.43
N ALA A 42 5.76 7.91 -10.56
CA ALA A 42 6.19 7.32 -11.82
C ALA A 42 5.16 6.33 -12.38
N LEU A 43 4.54 5.47 -11.54
CA LEU A 43 3.48 4.56 -11.98
C LEU A 43 2.27 5.32 -12.56
N TYR A 44 1.88 6.44 -11.95
CA TYR A 44 0.75 7.25 -12.42
C TYR A 44 1.08 8.17 -13.60
N SER A 45 2.37 8.39 -13.90
CA SER A 45 2.81 9.20 -15.04
C SER A 45 2.56 8.52 -16.39
N VAL A 46 2.41 7.20 -16.40
CA VAL A 46 2.16 6.42 -17.61
C VAL A 46 0.67 6.46 -17.95
N ALA A 47 0.27 7.35 -18.88
CA ALA A 47 -1.13 7.51 -19.29
C ALA A 47 -1.78 6.19 -19.78
N ALA A 48 -1.01 5.31 -20.44
CA ALA A 48 -1.47 3.99 -20.88
C ALA A 48 -1.65 2.98 -19.74
N ALA A 49 -1.03 3.20 -18.58
CA ALA A 49 -1.20 2.39 -17.38
C ALA A 49 -2.42 2.82 -16.54
N ARG A 50 -3.11 3.90 -16.93
CA ARG A 50 -4.46 4.18 -16.45
C ARG A 50 -5.37 3.14 -17.06
N TYR A 51 -5.45 2.02 -16.36
CA TYR A 51 -6.11 0.82 -16.82
C TYR A 51 -7.48 1.14 -17.40
N ALA A 52 -7.67 0.91 -18.71
CA ALA A 52 -9.00 0.91 -19.30
C ALA A 52 -9.91 -0.15 -18.64
N GLU A 53 -9.29 -1.17 -18.02
CA GLU A 53 -9.95 -2.14 -17.15
C GLU A 53 -9.19 -2.24 -15.81
N PRO A 54 -9.73 -1.75 -14.68
CA PRO A 54 -9.07 -1.90 -13.38
C PRO A 54 -8.80 -3.38 -13.09
N ALA A 55 -7.72 -3.64 -12.34
CA ALA A 55 -7.16 -4.96 -12.02
C ALA A 55 -8.19 -6.11 -11.91
N LEU A 56 -7.73 -7.32 -12.27
CA LEU A 56 -8.45 -8.62 -12.21
C LEU A 56 -9.91 -8.51 -11.76
N ARG A 57 -10.83 -8.43 -12.72
CA ARG A 57 -12.27 -8.54 -12.43
C ARG A 57 -12.52 -9.87 -11.73
N PHE A 58 -12.86 -9.82 -10.45
CA PHE A 58 -13.34 -10.99 -9.73
C PHE A 58 -14.63 -11.49 -10.40
N ARG A 59 -14.61 -12.74 -10.87
CA ARG A 59 -15.79 -13.42 -11.41
C ARG A 59 -16.15 -14.55 -10.47
N ALA A 60 -17.19 -14.33 -9.67
CA ALA A 60 -17.68 -15.30 -8.69
C ALA A 60 -18.12 -16.65 -9.30
N ALA A 61 -18.32 -16.72 -10.62
CA ALA A 61 -18.96 -17.85 -11.30
C ALA A 61 -18.00 -18.81 -12.04
N ASP A 62 -16.70 -18.48 -12.16
CA ASP A 62 -15.77 -19.26 -13.03
C ASP A 62 -15.07 -20.42 -12.32
N THR A 63 -15.32 -20.64 -11.03
CA THR A 63 -14.80 -21.81 -10.31
C THR A 63 -15.95 -22.55 -9.65
N THR A 64 -16.32 -23.71 -10.17
CA THR A 64 -16.93 -24.74 -9.32
C THR A 64 -15.92 -25.02 -8.23
N HIS A 65 -16.17 -24.55 -7.01
CA HIS A 65 -15.40 -24.94 -5.84
C HIS A 65 -15.56 -26.46 -5.73
N THR A 66 -14.56 -27.22 -6.16
CA THR A 66 -14.46 -28.63 -5.79
C THR A 66 -14.18 -28.60 -4.31
N ASP A 67 -15.14 -29.07 -3.51
CA ASP A 67 -14.92 -29.30 -2.09
C ASP A 67 -13.66 -30.16 -1.99
N TRP A 68 -12.70 -29.75 -1.16
CA TRP A 68 -11.58 -30.63 -0.86
C TRP A 68 -12.22 -31.80 -0.10
N ALA A 69 -12.52 -32.88 -0.82
CA ALA A 69 -13.07 -34.08 -0.25
C ALA A 69 -12.18 -34.51 0.94
N PRO A 70 -12.78 -35.08 2.01
CA PRO A 70 -12.06 -35.37 3.25
C PRO A 70 -10.81 -36.23 3.03
#